data_AF-A0A1W9TPT0-F1
#
_entry.id   AF-A0A1W9TPT0-F1
#
_cell.length_a   1.000
_cell.length_b   1.000
_cell.length_c   1.000
_cell.angle_alpha   90.00
_cell.angle_beta   90.00
_cell.angle_gamma   90.00
#
_symmetry.space_group_name_H-M   'P 1'
#
loop_
_entity.id
_entity.type
_entity.pdbx_description
1 polymer ?
#
loop_
_entity_poly.entity_id
_entity_poly.type
_entity_poly.pdbx_seq_one_letter_code
_entity_poly.pdbx_strand_id
1 'polypeptide(L)'
;MILDNKNTNLKVHEWIARYTKEGKFSLVTEYFTIGALAYLSDKNNKNIKAFNFVLGNIVHTENVNIRTIDLLNDNITIEAALKLSSLVKKAVSFLKQEKVKLKTLEPNFCHAMAYIFESASKEAPEHYYIMGSSNLAEAGT
;
A
#
# COMPACT_ATOMS: atom_id res chain seq x y z
N MET A 1 6.80 -13.89 -11.23
CA MET A 1 7.51 -14.26 -9.98
C MET A 1 6.46 -14.43 -8.89
N ILE A 2 6.57 -15.46 -8.04
CA ILE A 2 5.64 -15.69 -6.93
C ILE A 2 6.23 -15.04 -5.67
N LEU A 3 5.55 -14.01 -5.15
CA LEU A 3 5.89 -13.37 -3.87
C LEU A 3 4.82 -13.74 -2.85
N ASP A 4 5.25 -14.31 -1.74
CA ASP A 4 4.39 -14.71 -0.64
C ASP A 4 4.84 -13.99 0.64
N ASN A 5 3.92 -13.23 1.24
CA ASN A 5 4.16 -12.51 2.48
C ASN A 5 4.36 -13.44 3.70
N LYS A 6 4.22 -14.76 3.56
CA LYS A 6 4.38 -15.78 4.62
C LYS A 6 5.74 -16.46 4.65
N ASN A 7 6.60 -16.26 3.65
CA ASN A 7 7.92 -16.90 3.61
C ASN A 7 9.03 -16.04 4.24
N THR A 8 10.24 -16.58 4.35
CA THR A 8 11.41 -15.89 4.92
C THR A 8 12.10 -14.92 3.94
N ASN A 9 11.59 -14.79 2.71
CA ASN A 9 12.10 -13.84 1.72
C ASN A 9 11.44 -12.45 1.89
N LEU A 10 11.72 -11.54 0.95
CA LEU A 10 11.11 -10.22 0.95
C LEU A 10 9.58 -10.31 0.81
N LYS A 11 8.87 -9.59 1.67
CA LYS A 11 7.43 -9.35 1.52
C LYS A 11 7.17 -8.50 0.27
N VAL A 12 5.94 -8.51 -0.24
CA VAL A 12 5.62 -7.84 -1.51
C VAL A 12 5.98 -6.36 -1.50
N HIS A 13 5.69 -5.64 -0.41
CA HIS A 13 6.01 -4.21 -0.28
C HIS A 13 7.52 -3.94 -0.15
N GLU A 14 8.28 -4.87 0.45
CA GLU A 14 9.74 -4.79 0.56
C GLU A 14 10.42 -5.07 -0.78
N TRP A 15 9.89 -6.06 -1.52
CA TRP A 15 10.37 -6.37 -2.86
C TRP A 15 10.11 -5.20 -3.80
N ILE A 16 8.89 -4.66 -3.82
CA ILE A 16 8.54 -3.47 -4.61
C ILE A 16 9.47 -2.32 -4.25
N ALA A 17 9.68 -2.05 -2.96
CA ALA A 17 10.56 -0.97 -2.53
C ALA A 17 12.00 -1.12 -3.05
N ARG A 18 12.50 -2.35 -3.11
CA ARG A 18 13.87 -2.65 -3.52
C ARG A 18 14.10 -2.56 -5.03
N TYR A 19 13.15 -3.05 -5.83
CA TYR A 19 13.35 -3.23 -7.27
C TYR A 19 12.68 -2.17 -8.14
N THR A 20 11.84 -1.31 -7.55
CA THR A 20 11.18 -0.21 -8.28
C THR A 20 12.14 0.95 -8.50
N LYS A 21 12.51 1.16 -9.77
CA LYS A 21 13.29 2.30 -10.25
C LYS A 21 12.37 3.47 -10.62
N GLU A 22 12.87 4.40 -11.42
CA GLU A 22 12.08 5.50 -11.96
C GLU A 22 11.05 5.01 -12.98
N GLY A 23 9.80 5.46 -12.87
CA GLY A 23 8.75 4.96 -13.76
C GLY A 23 7.32 5.27 -13.31
N LYS A 24 6.39 4.38 -13.66
CA LYS A 24 4.98 4.41 -13.24
C LYS A 24 4.66 3.14 -12.47
N PHE A 25 3.79 3.25 -11.47
CA PHE A 25 3.42 2.13 -10.63
C PHE A 25 1.89 2.03 -10.51
N SER A 26 1.34 0.88 -10.87
CA SER A 26 -0.09 0.63 -10.79
C SER A 26 -0.34 -0.59 -9.93
N LEU A 27 -1.38 -0.56 -9.10
CA LEU A 27 -1.74 -1.72 -8.28
C LEU A 27 -3.24 -1.86 -8.10
N VAL A 28 -3.64 -3.10 -7.92
CA VAL A 28 -4.92 -3.48 -7.31
C VAL A 28 -4.62 -4.37 -6.12
N THR A 29 -5.27 -4.11 -4.99
CA THR A 29 -5.18 -4.93 -3.79
C THR A 29 -6.52 -4.89 -3.07
N GLU A 30 -6.97 -6.05 -2.59
CA GLU A 30 -8.18 -6.17 -1.79
C GLU A 30 -8.02 -5.40 -0.47
N TYR A 31 -6.92 -5.68 0.22
CA TYR A 31 -6.60 -5.13 1.53
C TYR A 31 -5.24 -4.44 1.51
N PHE A 32 -5.06 -3.44 2.37
CA PHE A 32 -3.75 -2.83 2.61
C PHE A 32 -3.61 -2.39 4.07
N THR A 33 -2.40 -2.41 4.61
CA THR A 33 -2.10 -1.75 5.89
C THR A 33 -1.58 -0.33 5.64
N ILE A 34 -1.90 0.59 6.56
CA ILE A 34 -1.37 1.96 6.52
C ILE A 34 0.16 1.97 6.60
N GLY A 35 0.76 1.06 7.37
CA GLY A 35 2.21 0.91 7.46
C GLY A 35 2.85 0.54 6.12
N ALA A 36 2.31 -0.46 5.41
CA ALA A 36 2.81 -0.86 4.09
C ALA A 36 2.67 0.26 3.04
N LEU A 37 1.56 1.00 3.06
CA LEU A 37 1.34 2.14 2.17
C LEU A 37 2.31 3.30 2.48
N ALA A 38 2.51 3.61 3.76
CA ALA A 38 3.47 4.63 4.19
C ALA A 38 4.90 4.23 3.83
N TYR A 39 5.26 2.94 3.97
CA TYR A 39 6.55 2.41 3.57
C TYR A 39 6.79 2.55 2.06
N LEU A 40 5.80 2.19 1.24
CA LEU A 40 5.84 2.36 -0.22
C LEU A 40 6.05 3.84 -0.60
N SER A 41 5.31 4.74 0.04
CA SER A 41 5.47 6.18 -0.14
C SER A 41 6.90 6.62 0.20
N ASP A 42 7.41 6.25 1.37
CA ASP A 42 8.74 6.67 1.82
C ASP A 42 9.86 6.15 0.89
N LYS A 43 9.69 4.98 0.28
CA LYS A 43 10.72 4.33 -0.57
C LYS A 43 10.66 4.70 -2.04
N ASN A 44 9.46 4.79 -2.62
CA ASN A 44 9.30 4.87 -4.08
C ASN A 44 8.72 6.19 -4.58
N ASN A 45 8.19 7.03 -3.69
CA ASN A 45 7.50 8.24 -4.12
C ASN A 45 8.37 9.15 -5.00
N LYS A 46 9.66 9.32 -4.70
CA LYS A 46 10.54 10.17 -5.53
C LYS A 46 10.74 9.63 -6.96
N ASN A 47 10.73 8.31 -7.12
CA ASN A 47 11.06 7.65 -8.39
C ASN A 47 9.82 7.52 -9.30
N ILE A 48 8.63 7.48 -8.71
CA ILE A 48 7.39 7.25 -9.44
C ILE A 48 6.74 8.55 -9.89
N LYS A 49 6.55 8.67 -11.21
CA LYS A 49 5.90 9.80 -11.88
C LYS A 49 4.38 9.71 -11.84
N ALA A 50 3.81 8.50 -11.76
CA ALA A 50 2.38 8.28 -11.67
C ALA A 50 2.07 6.99 -10.90
N PHE A 51 1.16 7.10 -9.93
CA PHE A 51 0.59 6.00 -9.19
C PHE A 51 -0.88 5.80 -9.61
N ASN A 52 -1.28 4.59 -9.96
CA ASN A 52 -2.68 4.26 -10.24
C ASN A 52 -3.14 3.11 -9.34
N PHE A 53 -3.97 3.42 -8.35
CA PHE A 53 -4.36 2.48 -7.30
C PHE A 53 -5.84 2.14 -7.37
N VAL A 54 -6.13 0.86 -7.23
CA VAL A 54 -7.45 0.32 -6.95
C VAL A 54 -7.38 -0.38 -5.60
N LEU A 55 -8.01 0.18 -4.56
CA LEU A 55 -7.95 -0.37 -3.19
C LEU A 55 -9.34 -0.86 -2.76
N GLY A 56 -9.43 -2.12 -2.37
CA GLY A 56 -10.69 -2.83 -2.06
C GLY A 56 -11.30 -2.54 -0.69
N ASN A 57 -10.59 -1.88 0.23
CA ASN A 57 -11.10 -1.59 1.57
C ASN A 57 -10.57 -0.25 2.12
N ILE A 58 -11.16 0.88 1.68
CA ILE A 58 -10.81 2.23 2.18
C ILE A 58 -11.82 2.69 3.25
N VAL A 59 -12.10 1.84 4.25
CA VAL A 59 -12.93 2.14 5.45
C VAL A 59 -14.42 1.83 5.30
N HIS A 60 -14.96 1.17 6.35
CA HIS A 60 -16.39 1.09 6.66
C HIS A 60 -17.04 2.48 6.59
N THR A 61 -18.06 2.64 5.76
CA THR A 61 -18.82 3.90 5.58
C THR A 61 -19.73 4.27 6.76
N GLU A 62 -19.48 3.74 7.96
CA GLU A 62 -20.18 4.20 9.15
C GLU A 62 -19.57 5.54 9.60
N ASN A 63 -20.42 6.53 9.88
CA ASN A 63 -20.01 7.80 10.46
C ASN A 63 -19.40 7.55 11.85
N VAL A 64 -18.09 7.28 11.91
CA VAL A 64 -17.36 7.17 13.16
C VAL A 64 -17.26 8.57 13.79
N ASN A 65 -18.28 8.94 14.56
CA ASN A 65 -18.33 10.16 15.37
C ASN A 65 -17.38 10.11 16.57
N ILE A 66 -16.80 8.95 16.89
CA ILE A 66 -15.92 8.73 18.03
C ILE A 66 -14.51 8.41 17.51
N ARG A 67 -13.65 9.42 17.43
CA ARG A 67 -12.22 9.27 17.07
C ARG A 67 -11.35 8.99 18.30
N THR A 68 -11.83 8.16 19.22
CA THR A 68 -11.11 7.86 20.45
C THR A 68 -10.28 6.60 20.22
N ILE A 69 -8.97 6.70 20.38
CA ILE A 69 -8.11 5.51 20.50
C ILE A 69 -8.36 4.97 21.91
N ASP A 70 -8.94 3.77 22.00
CA ASP A 70 -9.21 3.13 23.28
C ASP A 70 -7.92 2.51 23.84
N LEU A 71 -7.12 3.33 24.52
CA LEU A 71 -5.86 2.91 25.14
C LEU A 71 -6.07 2.01 26.37
N LEU A 72 -7.31 1.80 26.82
CA LEU A 72 -7.62 1.05 28.04
C LEU A 72 -8.03 -0.40 27.73
N ASN A 73 -8.72 -0.62 26.61
CA ASN A 73 -9.18 -1.95 26.19
C ASN A 73 -8.37 -2.56 25.05
N ASP A 74 -7.56 -1.77 24.35
CA ASP A 74 -6.82 -2.21 23.17
C ASP A 74 -5.34 -2.46 23.49
N ASN A 75 -4.70 -3.39 22.79
CA ASN A 75 -3.30 -3.81 23.03
C ASN A 75 -2.25 -2.79 22.51
N ILE A 76 -2.63 -1.52 22.33
CA ILE A 76 -1.76 -0.50 21.72
C ILE A 76 -1.14 0.41 22.79
N THR A 77 0.19 0.45 22.85
CA THR A 77 0.90 1.39 23.73
C THR A 77 0.75 2.83 23.22
N ILE A 78 0.95 3.82 24.10
CA ILE A 78 0.93 5.24 23.73
C ILE A 78 1.92 5.53 22.58
N GLU A 79 3.11 4.95 22.64
CA GLU A 79 4.13 5.09 21.59
C GLU A 79 3.65 4.50 20.27
N ALA A 80 2.99 3.35 20.30
CA ALA A 80 2.41 2.73 19.11
C ALA A 80 1.27 3.58 18.53
N ALA A 81 0.42 4.17 19.38
CA ALA A 81 -0.66 5.08 18.97
C ALA A 81 -0.11 6.37 18.33
N LEU A 82 0.94 6.97 18.91
CA LEU A 82 1.61 8.15 18.34
C LEU A 82 2.27 7.82 16.99
N LYS A 83 2.95 6.68 16.90
CA LYS A 83 3.52 6.18 15.64
C LYS A 83 2.43 5.98 14.58
N LEU A 84 1.31 5.36 14.95
CA LEU A 84 0.16 5.15 14.05
C LEU A 84 -0.38 6.49 13.52
N SER A 85 -0.58 7.47 14.39
CA SER A 85 -1.03 8.81 13.98
C SER A 85 -0.08 9.44 12.94
N SER A 86 1.23 9.31 13.16
CA SER A 86 2.23 9.81 12.21
C SER A 86 2.19 9.07 10.86
N LEU A 87 2.03 7.74 10.87
CA LEU A 87 1.94 6.90 9.67
C LEU A 87 0.68 7.21 8.86
N VAL A 88 -0.47 7.39 9.54
CA VAL A 88 -1.73 7.78 8.90
C VAL A 88 -1.57 9.13 8.20
N LYS A 89 -0.99 10.14 8.88
CA LYS A 89 -0.76 11.46 8.26
C LYS A 89 0.12 11.37 7.03
N LYS A 90 1.18 10.54 7.07
CA LYS A 90 2.04 10.28 5.89
C LYS A 90 1.25 9.64 4.75
N ALA A 91 0.49 8.58 5.04
CA ALA A 91 -0.29 7.87 4.04
C ALA A 91 -1.35 8.78 3.39
N VAL A 92 -2.06 9.58 4.19
CA VAL A 92 -3.03 10.56 3.67
C VAL A 92 -2.35 11.63 2.81
N SER A 93 -1.20 12.16 3.25
CA SER A 93 -0.43 13.13 2.48
C SER A 93 0.02 12.56 1.13
N PHE A 94 0.48 11.30 1.13
CA PHE A 94 0.84 10.58 -0.08
C PHE A 94 -0.34 10.42 -1.04
N LEU A 95 -1.47 9.89 -0.56
CA LEU A 95 -2.66 9.64 -1.39
C LEU A 95 -3.27 10.93 -1.97
N LYS A 96 -3.03 12.09 -1.36
CA LYS A 96 -3.50 13.40 -1.84
C LYS A 96 -2.61 14.04 -2.92
N GLN A 97 -1.47 13.45 -3.25
CA GLN A 97 -0.58 14.00 -4.29
C GLN A 97 -1.24 13.90 -5.67
N GLU A 98 -1.04 14.91 -6.52
CA GLU A 98 -1.64 14.96 -7.87
C GLU A 98 -1.28 13.76 -8.75
N LYS A 99 -0.09 13.20 -8.53
CA LYS A 99 0.40 12.03 -9.26
C LYS A 99 -0.17 10.70 -8.76
N VAL A 100 -1.00 10.70 -7.72
CA VAL A 100 -1.68 9.51 -7.18
C VAL A 100 -3.13 9.52 -7.60
N LYS A 101 -3.49 8.61 -8.50
CA LYS A 101 -4.87 8.35 -8.89
C LYS A 101 -5.39 7.16 -8.11
N LEU A 102 -6.44 7.38 -7.33
CA LEU A 102 -7.02 6.38 -6.46
C LEU A 102 -8.46 6.11 -6.88
N LYS A 103 -8.80 4.83 -6.96
CA LYS A 103 -10.19 4.35 -7.03
C LYS A 103 -10.41 3.32 -5.93
N THR A 104 -11.63 3.32 -5.43
CA THR A 104 -12.18 2.20 -4.66
C THR A 104 -13.33 1.60 -5.45
N LEU A 105 -13.58 0.31 -5.26
CA LEU A 105 -14.64 -0.41 -5.93
C LEU A 105 -15.78 -0.61 -4.93
N GLU A 106 -16.62 0.41 -4.81
CA GLU A 106 -17.90 0.31 -4.12
C GLU A 106 -19.03 0.41 -5.16
N PRO A 107 -20.11 -0.38 -5.04
CA PRO A 107 -20.37 -1.41 -4.02
C PRO A 107 -19.68 -2.77 -4.31
N ASN A 108 -18.87 -2.85 -5.37
CA ASN A 108 -18.37 -4.12 -5.89
C ASN A 108 -17.05 -4.55 -5.25
N PHE A 109 -17.07 -5.65 -4.52
CA PHE A 109 -15.86 -6.21 -3.92
C PHE A 109 -14.80 -6.62 -4.96
N CYS A 110 -13.53 -6.33 -4.68
CA CYS A 110 -12.38 -6.69 -5.50
C CYS A 110 -11.36 -7.50 -4.70
N HIS A 111 -11.22 -8.79 -5.03
CA HIS A 111 -10.27 -9.71 -4.40
C HIS A 111 -8.95 -9.84 -5.20
N ALA A 112 -8.70 -8.95 -6.16
CA ALA A 112 -7.51 -9.05 -7.01
C ALA A 112 -6.28 -8.46 -6.31
N MET A 113 -5.13 -9.13 -6.43
CA MET A 113 -3.83 -8.57 -6.07
C MET A 113 -2.90 -8.61 -7.29
N ALA A 114 -2.59 -7.44 -7.82
CA ALA A 114 -1.65 -7.28 -8.90
C ALA A 114 -0.89 -5.96 -8.79
N TYR A 115 0.40 -6.00 -9.10
CA TYR A 115 1.31 -4.87 -9.07
C TYR A 115 2.06 -4.81 -10.39
N ILE A 116 1.98 -3.66 -11.06
CA ILE A 116 2.55 -3.41 -12.37
C ILE A 116 3.50 -2.23 -12.24
N PHE A 117 4.75 -2.42 -12.65
CA PHE A 117 5.73 -1.35 -12.77
C PHE A 117 6.17 -1.19 -14.21
N GLU A 118 6.06 0.05 -14.69
CA GLU A 118 6.55 0.47 -15.99
C GLU A 118 7.80 1.33 -15.80
N SER A 119 8.99 0.81 -16.12
CA SER A 119 10.22 1.61 -16.05
C SER A 119 10.19 2.79 -17.02
N ALA A 120 10.87 3.87 -16.63
CA ALA A 120 11.18 4.98 -17.52
C ALA A 120 12.22 4.61 -18.57
N SER A 121 13.12 3.65 -18.26
CA SER A 121 13.95 3.01 -19.27
C SER A 121 13.05 2.10 -20.11
N LYS A 122 13.17 2.19 -21.44
CA LYS A 122 12.44 1.29 -22.36
C LYS A 122 13.13 -0.07 -22.52
N GLU A 123 14.15 -0.34 -21.71
CA GLU A 123 14.93 -1.58 -21.77
C GLU A 123 14.30 -2.66 -20.88
N ALA A 124 14.01 -3.81 -21.48
CA ALA A 124 13.78 -5.03 -20.71
C ALA A 124 15.12 -5.46 -20.08
N PRO A 125 15.16 -5.90 -18.80
CA PRO A 125 14.04 -6.41 -17.99
C PRO A 125 13.57 -5.46 -16.86
N GLU A 126 13.62 -4.13 -17.03
CA GLU A 126 13.31 -3.22 -15.91
C GLU A 126 11.83 -3.11 -15.54
N HIS A 127 10.94 -3.53 -16.43
CA HIS A 127 9.52 -3.66 -16.16
C HIS A 127 9.26 -4.91 -15.32
N TYR A 128 8.27 -4.86 -14.42
CA TYR A 128 7.83 -6.07 -13.73
C TYR A 128 6.32 -6.12 -13.54
N TYR A 129 5.86 -7.35 -13.37
CA TYR A 129 4.49 -7.68 -13.01
C TYR A 129 4.48 -8.74 -11.92
N ILE A 130 3.75 -8.43 -10.84
CA ILE A 130 3.51 -9.34 -9.71
C ILE A 130 2.01 -9.60 -9.66
N MET A 131 1.63 -10.87 -9.61
CA MET A 131 0.25 -11.31 -9.41
C MET A 131 0.26 -12.47 -8.43
N GLY A 132 -0.74 -12.53 -7.57
CA GLY A 132 -0.87 -13.60 -6.59
C GLY A 132 -1.93 -13.27 -5.54
N SER A 133 -1.75 -13.82 -4.35
CA SER A 133 -2.64 -13.61 -3.19
C SER A 133 -2.10 -12.57 -2.19
N SER A 134 -0.91 -12.02 -2.44
CA SER A 134 -0.24 -11.13 -1.49
C SER A 134 -0.80 -9.70 -1.55
N ASN A 135 -1.55 -9.33 -0.51
CA ASN A 135 -2.02 -7.97 -0.24
C ASN A 135 -0.86 -6.99 0.05
N LEU A 136 -1.12 -5.68 -0.10
CA LEU A 136 -0.20 -4.60 0.27
C LEU A 136 -0.19 -4.43 1.81
N ALA A 137 0.35 -5.41 2.52
CA ALA A 137 0.32 -5.48 3.97
C ALA A 137 1.68 -5.86 4.56
N GLU A 138 1.88 -5.48 5.83
CA GLU A 138 3.07 -5.84 6.61
C GLU A 138 3.11 -7.33 7.00
N ALA A 139 1.96 -7.99 7.07
CA ALA A 139 1.84 -9.43 7.32
C ALA A 139 1.12 -10.11 6.15
N GLY A 140 1.43 -11.38 5.90
CA GLY A 140 0.67 -12.21 4.97
C GLY A 140 -0.63 -12.66 5.61
N THR A 141 -1.74 -12.46 4.92
CA THR A 141 -3.04 -13.08 5.24
C THR A 141 -3.11 -14.49 4.67
#